data_AF-A0A164RPM8-F1
#
_entry.id   AF-A0A164RPM8-F1
#
_cell.length_a   1.000
_cell.length_b   1.000
_cell.length_c   1.000
_cell.angle_alpha   90.00
_cell.angle_beta   90.00
_cell.angle_gamma   90.00
#
_symmetry.space_group_name_H-M   'P 1'
#
loop_
_entity.id
_entity.type
_entity.pdbx_description
1 polymer ?
#
loop_
_entity_poly.entity_id
_entity_poly.type
_entity_poly.pdbx_seq_one_letter_code
_entity_poly.pdbx_strand_id
1 'polypeptide(L)'
;MDDAHFAADVARAAGQLLLEVRASAHETGRELGRLGDAAANTLILDRLTSERPEDAVLSEESADDLTRLDAQRVWIIDPLDGSREYGMAGRDDWAVHVGLWEAGVGMTASAVAQPAIDAVYSTADVKGPAPQSGRPRLVVSDSRPPYYMEALAADVDGDVVTMGSAGAKAMAVVRGEVDAYVHSGGQWEWDSAAPVGVALAAGLHCSRIDGSPLLYNRTHPYLPDLLICRPELAEPLLRGIATHATRQADTGRVAMAREYIKSLVSHDATKLRLSDRCTRIENGKATGDSGAFVRREIEEGQQYRSIVGVHDLTFTEWDTNVVARFTLEFDGGVRVKITEHFEIPAGDITAITAIIEPSA
;
A
#
# COMPACT_ATOMS: atom_id res chain seq x y z
N MET A 1 4.20 29.08 3.71
CA MET A 1 4.22 28.27 2.48
C MET A 1 2.84 27.68 2.31
N ASP A 2 2.26 27.70 1.11
CA ASP A 2 0.97 27.02 0.88
C ASP A 2 1.13 25.49 0.94
N ASP A 3 0.01 24.76 0.93
CA ASP A 3 0.01 23.32 1.15
C ASP A 3 0.66 22.52 0.00
N ALA A 4 0.52 22.96 -1.25
CA ALA A 4 1.11 22.27 -2.40
C ALA A 4 2.64 22.42 -2.45
N HIS A 5 3.16 23.62 -2.14
CA HIS A 5 4.59 23.83 -1.99
C HIS A 5 5.14 23.14 -0.74
N PHE A 6 4.37 23.09 0.35
CA PHE A 6 4.75 22.38 1.57
C PHE A 6 4.83 20.86 1.34
N ALA A 7 3.85 20.25 0.67
CA ALA A 7 3.88 18.84 0.29
C ALA A 7 5.15 18.53 -0.53
N ALA A 8 5.48 19.37 -1.51
CA ALA A 8 6.66 19.22 -2.35
C ALA A 8 7.98 19.36 -1.56
N ASP A 9 8.03 20.31 -0.62
CA ASP A 9 9.21 20.51 0.23
C ASP A 9 9.45 19.32 1.17
N VAL A 10 8.39 18.83 1.81
CA VAL A 10 8.46 17.65 2.70
C VAL A 10 8.85 16.40 1.92
N ALA A 11 8.22 16.14 0.76
CA ALA A 11 8.57 14.99 -0.08
C ALA A 11 10.03 15.05 -0.56
N ARG A 12 10.52 16.25 -0.91
CA ARG A 12 11.93 16.46 -1.29
C ARG A 12 12.88 16.18 -0.13
N ALA A 13 12.59 16.72 1.06
CA ALA A 13 13.42 16.54 2.24
C ALA A 13 13.50 15.08 2.68
N ALA A 14 12.36 14.37 2.72
CA ALA A 14 12.31 12.94 2.98
C ALA A 14 13.09 12.15 1.91
N GLY A 15 12.94 12.51 0.64
CA GLY A 15 13.68 11.90 -0.46
C GLY A 15 15.20 12.06 -0.35
N GLN A 16 15.68 13.25 0.04
CA GLN A 16 17.09 13.51 0.30
C GLN A 16 17.62 12.69 1.48
N LEU A 17 16.87 12.65 2.58
CA LEU A 17 17.21 11.80 3.72
C LEU A 17 17.33 10.33 3.33
N LEU A 18 16.39 9.81 2.52
CA LEU A 18 16.44 8.44 2.02
C LEU A 18 17.69 8.16 1.18
N LEU A 19 18.12 9.10 0.33
CA LEU A 19 19.38 8.95 -0.40
C LEU A 19 20.60 8.88 0.56
N GLU A 20 20.62 9.71 1.61
CA GLU A 20 21.68 9.70 2.63
C GLU A 20 21.69 8.40 3.44
N VAL A 21 20.53 7.91 3.86
CA VAL A 21 20.38 6.62 4.54
C VAL A 21 20.88 5.49 3.63
N ARG A 22 20.43 5.45 2.37
CA ARG A 22 20.85 4.44 1.39
C ARG A 22 22.35 4.44 1.11
N ALA A 23 23.00 5.60 1.14
CA ALA A 23 24.43 5.75 0.89
C ALA A 23 25.29 5.41 2.12
N SER A 24 24.77 5.61 3.33
CA SER A 24 25.51 5.47 4.58
C SER A 24 25.32 4.13 5.27
N ALA A 25 24.19 3.46 5.04
CA ALA A 25 23.84 2.20 5.68
C ALA A 25 24.78 1.05 5.27
N HIS A 26 25.02 0.13 6.21
CA HIS A 26 25.72 -1.13 5.94
C HIS A 26 24.74 -2.26 5.61
N GLU A 27 23.48 -2.07 6.01
CA GLU A 27 22.35 -2.94 5.79
C GLU A 27 21.91 -2.92 4.32
N THR A 28 21.31 -4.01 3.86
CA THR A 28 20.83 -4.15 2.47
C THR A 28 19.46 -4.83 2.46
N GLY A 29 18.76 -4.78 1.33
CA GLY A 29 17.47 -5.46 1.17
C GLY A 29 16.43 -4.96 2.17
N ARG A 30 15.77 -5.88 2.85
CA ARG A 30 14.66 -5.60 3.77
C ARG A 30 15.05 -4.65 4.90
N GLU A 31 16.22 -4.88 5.52
CA GLU A 31 16.63 -4.08 6.68
C GLU A 31 16.94 -2.63 6.27
N LEU A 32 17.50 -2.44 5.08
CA LEU A 32 17.68 -1.10 4.53
C LEU A 32 16.34 -0.40 4.30
N GLY A 33 15.35 -1.10 3.73
CA GLY A 33 13.98 -0.61 3.60
C GLY A 33 13.42 -0.11 4.94
N ARG A 34 13.47 -0.97 5.97
CA ARG A 34 12.99 -0.67 7.32
C ARG A 34 13.64 0.57 7.95
N LEU A 35 14.95 0.74 7.75
CA LEU A 35 15.68 1.94 8.21
C LEU A 35 15.22 3.19 7.46
N GLY A 36 15.00 3.08 6.14
CA GLY A 36 14.48 4.15 5.31
C GLY A 36 13.07 4.58 5.71
N ASP A 37 12.15 3.61 5.79
CA ASP A 37 10.75 3.81 6.20
C ASP A 37 10.68 4.58 7.53
N ALA A 38 11.40 4.11 8.57
CA ALA A 38 11.40 4.73 9.89
C ALA A 38 12.00 6.15 9.91
N ALA A 39 13.11 6.37 9.19
CA ALA A 39 13.79 7.66 9.13
C ALA A 39 12.92 8.70 8.41
N ALA A 40 12.36 8.33 7.24
CA ALA A 40 11.48 9.20 6.47
C ALA A 40 10.18 9.50 7.24
N ASN A 41 9.57 8.51 7.90
CA ASN A 41 8.35 8.72 8.68
C ASN A 41 8.58 9.75 9.79
N THR A 42 9.67 9.61 10.54
CA THR A 42 10.03 10.54 11.62
C THR A 42 10.15 11.98 11.09
N LEU A 43 10.90 12.17 9.99
CA LEU A 43 11.07 13.51 9.39
C LEU A 43 9.72 14.11 8.96
N ILE A 44 8.88 13.33 8.27
CA ILE A 44 7.60 13.84 7.74
C ILE A 44 6.67 14.20 8.91
N LEU A 45 6.56 13.35 9.94
CA LEU A 45 5.72 13.62 11.11
C LEU A 45 6.20 14.84 11.91
N ASP A 46 7.50 15.03 12.08
CA ASP A 46 8.06 16.21 12.76
C ASP A 46 7.75 17.50 11.99
N ARG A 47 7.86 17.48 10.65
CA ARG A 47 7.50 18.61 9.78
C ARG A 47 6.00 18.92 9.87
N LEU A 48 5.15 17.89 9.81
CA LEU A 48 3.69 18.05 9.91
C LEU A 48 3.27 18.61 11.28
N THR A 49 3.81 18.06 12.35
CA THR A 49 3.51 18.50 13.72
C THR A 49 3.93 19.95 13.95
N SER A 50 5.08 20.37 13.40
CA SER A 50 5.59 21.73 13.60
C SER A 50 4.93 22.78 12.71
N GLU A 51 4.58 22.45 11.47
CA GLU A 51 4.08 23.42 10.48
C GLU A 51 2.59 23.31 10.18
N ARG A 52 1.95 22.19 10.52
CA ARG A 52 0.51 21.91 10.35
C ARG A 52 -0.08 21.22 11.61
N PRO A 53 0.08 21.81 12.81
CA PRO A 53 -0.29 21.15 14.07
C PRO A 53 -1.78 20.82 14.22
N GLU A 54 -2.65 21.46 13.44
CA GLU A 54 -4.11 21.25 13.48
C GLU A 54 -4.60 20.18 12.48
N ASP A 55 -3.75 19.74 11.55
CA ASP A 55 -4.11 18.75 10.56
C ASP A 55 -3.84 17.33 11.10
N ALA A 56 -4.75 16.38 10.84
CA ALA A 56 -4.52 14.99 11.21
C ALA A 56 -3.59 14.29 10.20
N VAL A 57 -3.04 13.14 10.59
CA VAL A 57 -2.12 12.36 9.73
C VAL A 57 -2.54 10.90 9.67
N LEU A 58 -2.52 10.33 8.47
CA LEU A 58 -2.57 8.90 8.19
C LEU A 58 -1.26 8.50 7.52
N SER A 59 -0.43 7.74 8.23
CA SER A 59 0.86 7.23 7.72
C SER A 59 0.82 5.70 7.59
N GLU A 60 1.47 5.15 6.57
CA GLU A 60 1.76 3.71 6.50
C GLU A 60 2.46 3.23 7.79
N GLU A 61 3.44 4.02 8.23
CA GLU A 61 4.43 3.68 9.26
C GLU A 61 4.00 4.03 10.69
N SER A 62 2.71 4.31 10.91
CA SER A 62 2.19 4.66 12.24
C SER A 62 0.84 4.04 12.49
N ALA A 63 0.54 3.71 13.75
CA ALA A 63 -0.77 3.20 14.13
C ALA A 63 -1.85 4.23 13.84
N ASP A 64 -3.03 3.77 13.42
CA ASP A 64 -4.15 4.65 13.07
C ASP A 64 -5.11 4.76 14.26
N ASP A 65 -5.00 5.86 15.03
CA ASP A 65 -5.85 6.13 16.20
C ASP A 65 -7.28 6.60 15.84
N LEU A 66 -7.58 6.72 14.54
CA LEU A 66 -8.86 7.11 13.95
C LEU A 66 -9.30 8.55 14.21
N THR A 67 -8.50 9.37 14.90
CA THR A 67 -8.80 10.80 15.15
C THR A 67 -8.99 11.58 13.85
N ARG A 68 -8.32 11.14 12.78
CA ARG A 68 -8.47 11.67 11.41
C ARG A 68 -9.88 11.62 10.84
N LEU A 69 -10.77 10.76 11.36
CA LEU A 69 -12.14 10.62 10.84
C LEU A 69 -13.03 11.82 11.18
N ASP A 70 -12.71 12.54 12.25
CA ASP A 70 -13.39 13.77 12.66
C ASP A 70 -12.70 15.04 12.12
N ALA A 71 -11.50 14.90 11.54
CA ALA A 71 -10.70 16.00 11.04
C ALA A 71 -11.20 16.50 9.67
N GLN A 72 -11.11 17.82 9.46
CA GLN A 72 -11.42 18.43 8.16
C GLN A 72 -10.27 18.31 7.16
N ARG A 73 -9.05 18.11 7.66
CA ARG A 73 -7.81 18.11 6.89
C ARG A 73 -6.94 16.95 7.37
N VAL A 74 -6.54 16.09 6.44
CA VAL A 74 -5.77 14.87 6.74
C VAL A 74 -4.63 14.73 5.75
N TRP A 75 -3.40 14.70 6.26
CA TRP A 75 -2.22 14.31 5.48
C TRP A 75 -2.14 12.80 5.39
N ILE A 76 -2.23 12.25 4.18
CA ILE A 76 -2.09 10.83 3.89
C ILE A 76 -0.71 10.64 3.25
N ILE A 77 0.17 9.93 3.95
CA ILE A 77 1.58 9.85 3.62
C ILE A 77 2.06 8.40 3.48
N ASP A 78 2.95 8.20 2.52
CA ASP A 78 3.78 7.01 2.38
C ASP A 78 5.25 7.47 2.46
N PRO A 79 5.93 7.26 3.60
CA PRO A 79 7.29 7.73 3.78
C PRO A 79 8.29 7.11 2.80
N LEU A 80 8.02 5.89 2.31
CA LEU A 80 8.85 5.20 1.33
C LEU A 80 8.02 4.11 0.60
N ASP A 81 7.42 4.51 -0.52
CA ASP A 81 6.74 3.58 -1.41
C ASP A 81 7.77 2.82 -2.25
N GLY A 82 7.69 1.48 -2.21
CA GLY A 82 8.67 0.60 -2.84
C GLY A 82 9.90 0.33 -1.96
N SER A 83 9.74 0.14 -0.65
CA SER A 83 10.85 -0.19 0.28
C SER A 83 11.67 -1.41 -0.18
N ARG A 84 11.06 -2.36 -0.92
CA ARG A 84 11.78 -3.48 -1.57
C ARG A 84 12.73 -2.97 -2.64
N GLU A 85 12.25 -2.13 -3.56
CA GLU A 85 13.05 -1.54 -4.63
C GLU A 85 14.17 -0.66 -4.06
N TYR A 86 13.86 0.15 -3.05
CA TYR A 86 14.85 0.95 -2.33
C TYR A 86 15.98 0.09 -1.73
N GLY A 87 15.65 -1.05 -1.13
CA GLY A 87 16.61 -2.02 -0.59
C GLY A 87 17.45 -2.77 -1.63
N MET A 88 17.09 -2.72 -2.92
CA MET A 88 17.79 -3.40 -4.00
C MET A 88 18.81 -2.48 -4.69
N ALA A 89 20.04 -2.94 -4.87
CA ALA A 89 21.07 -2.17 -5.56
C ALA A 89 20.67 -1.85 -7.01
N GLY A 90 20.85 -0.59 -7.42
CA GLY A 90 20.62 -0.15 -8.81
C GLY A 90 19.16 0.12 -9.20
N ARG A 91 18.19 -0.13 -8.31
CA ARG A 91 16.78 0.22 -8.54
C ARG A 91 16.52 1.70 -8.21
N ASP A 92 15.72 2.34 -9.04
CA ASP A 92 15.36 3.77 -9.01
C ASP A 92 13.84 3.99 -8.96
N ASP A 93 13.04 2.93 -9.01
CA ASP A 93 11.59 2.91 -9.00
C ASP A 93 11.03 2.76 -7.57
N TRP A 94 11.32 3.75 -6.74
CA TRP A 94 10.76 3.97 -5.39
C TRP A 94 10.46 5.46 -5.20
N ALA A 95 9.57 5.78 -4.26
CA ALA A 95 9.02 7.12 -4.13
C ALA A 95 8.73 7.53 -2.67
N VAL A 96 8.42 8.81 -2.48
CA VAL A 96 7.81 9.35 -1.24
C VAL A 96 6.48 9.99 -1.61
N HIS A 97 5.41 9.69 -0.86
CA HIS A 97 4.08 10.26 -1.07
C HIS A 97 3.70 11.21 0.05
N VAL A 98 3.32 12.44 -0.31
CA VAL A 98 2.77 13.42 0.63
C VAL A 98 1.51 14.02 0.04
N GLY A 99 0.34 13.58 0.50
CA GLY A 99 -0.95 14.07 0.03
C GLY A 99 -1.79 14.69 1.14
N LEU A 100 -2.46 15.79 0.87
CA LEU A 100 -3.44 16.43 1.73
C LEU A 100 -4.84 16.18 1.17
N TRP A 101 -5.67 15.57 2.01
CA TRP A 101 -7.09 15.40 1.80
C TRP A 101 -7.88 16.42 2.61
N GLU A 102 -8.92 17.00 2.01
CA GLU A 102 -9.85 17.92 2.68
C GLU A 102 -11.30 17.43 2.56
N ALA A 103 -12.02 17.49 3.69
CA ALA A 103 -13.40 17.03 3.79
C ALA A 103 -14.32 17.76 2.81
N GLY A 104 -15.07 16.98 2.02
CA GLY A 104 -15.96 17.52 0.99
C GLY A 104 -15.28 18.01 -0.28
N VAL A 105 -13.95 18.02 -0.35
CA VAL A 105 -13.19 18.46 -1.54
C VAL A 105 -12.42 17.30 -2.18
N GLY A 106 -11.75 16.45 -1.38
CA GLY A 106 -10.86 15.40 -1.88
C GLY A 106 -9.38 15.78 -1.73
N MET A 107 -8.52 15.29 -2.63
CA MET A 107 -7.10 15.64 -2.62
C MET A 107 -6.89 17.07 -3.12
N THR A 108 -6.33 17.95 -2.29
CA THR A 108 -6.17 19.39 -2.63
C THR A 108 -4.72 19.83 -2.78
N ALA A 109 -3.78 19.14 -2.13
CA ALA A 109 -2.36 19.33 -2.31
C ALA A 109 -1.65 17.98 -2.29
N SER A 110 -0.83 17.68 -3.28
CA SER A 110 -0.09 16.41 -3.32
C SER A 110 1.29 16.58 -3.92
N ALA A 111 2.24 15.80 -3.42
CA ALA A 111 3.56 15.66 -4.01
C ALA A 111 4.03 14.20 -4.00
N VAL A 112 4.73 13.82 -5.07
CA VAL A 112 5.43 12.55 -5.20
C VAL A 112 6.90 12.84 -5.52
N ALA A 113 7.81 12.46 -4.64
CA ALA A 113 9.24 12.52 -4.91
C ALA A 113 9.74 11.18 -5.47
N GLN A 114 10.59 11.23 -6.50
CA GLN A 114 11.38 10.10 -6.98
C GLN A 114 12.87 10.44 -6.86
N PRO A 115 13.48 10.21 -5.68
CA PRO A 115 14.77 10.79 -5.37
C PRO A 115 15.91 10.25 -6.25
N ALA A 116 15.82 8.98 -6.66
CA ALA A 116 16.84 8.35 -7.51
C ALA A 116 17.00 9.01 -8.90
N ILE A 117 15.99 9.75 -9.36
CA ILE A 117 16.01 10.49 -10.63
C ILE A 117 15.94 12.02 -10.42
N ASP A 118 16.16 12.50 -9.18
CA ASP A 118 16.13 13.92 -8.81
C ASP A 118 14.85 14.66 -9.24
N ALA A 119 13.68 14.02 -9.01
CA ALA A 119 12.39 14.57 -9.42
C ALA A 119 11.40 14.69 -8.25
N VAL A 120 10.62 15.77 -8.25
CA VAL A 120 9.45 15.96 -7.39
C VAL A 120 8.31 16.49 -8.25
N TYR A 121 7.19 15.80 -8.24
CA TYR A 121 5.97 16.19 -8.95
C TYR A 121 4.96 16.70 -7.93
N SER A 122 4.38 17.88 -8.14
CA SER A 122 3.46 18.50 -7.20
C SER A 122 2.24 19.08 -7.90
N THR A 123 1.10 19.09 -7.21
CA THR A 123 -0.12 19.80 -7.64
C THR A 123 0.09 21.30 -7.83
N ALA A 124 1.19 21.88 -7.32
CA ALA A 124 1.53 23.28 -7.51
C ALA A 124 1.84 23.65 -8.98
N ASP A 125 2.50 22.75 -9.72
CA ASP A 125 3.10 23.06 -11.02
C ASP A 125 3.13 21.90 -12.04
N VAL A 126 2.62 20.72 -11.67
CA VAL A 126 2.60 19.55 -12.56
C VAL A 126 1.83 19.84 -13.85
N LYS A 127 2.34 19.30 -14.95
CA LYS A 127 1.71 19.32 -16.26
C LYS A 127 1.50 17.90 -16.74
N GLY A 128 0.38 17.67 -17.41
CA GLY A 128 0.10 16.42 -18.08
C GLY A 128 1.10 16.09 -19.19
N PRO A 129 1.16 14.81 -19.59
CA PRO A 129 2.00 14.41 -20.71
C PRO A 129 1.53 15.09 -22.01
N ALA A 130 2.48 15.34 -22.92
CA ALA A 130 2.13 15.74 -24.27
C ALA A 130 1.31 14.62 -24.96
N PRO A 131 0.44 14.96 -25.93
CA PRO A 131 -0.30 13.97 -26.69
C PRO A 131 0.63 12.91 -27.31
N GLN A 132 0.29 11.64 -27.16
CA GLN A 132 1.12 10.53 -27.63
C GLN A 132 0.47 9.77 -28.78
N SER A 133 1.31 9.35 -29.72
CA SER A 133 0.97 8.44 -30.81
C SER A 133 1.73 7.13 -30.67
N GLY A 134 1.06 6.01 -30.86
CA GLY A 134 1.67 4.68 -30.78
C GLY A 134 0.79 3.68 -30.06
N ARG A 135 1.30 2.47 -29.88
CA ARG A 135 0.64 1.41 -29.11
C ARG A 135 0.68 1.78 -27.62
N PRO A 136 -0.46 1.79 -26.91
CA PRO A 136 -0.48 2.13 -25.49
C PRO A 136 0.36 1.17 -24.64
N ARG A 137 1.14 1.69 -23.70
CA ARG A 137 1.91 0.92 -22.71
C ARG A 137 1.16 0.94 -21.37
N LEU A 138 0.72 -0.23 -20.92
CA LEU A 138 0.02 -0.40 -19.65
C LEU A 138 1.01 -0.87 -18.58
N VAL A 139 1.33 -0.02 -17.62
CA VAL A 139 2.22 -0.35 -16.50
C VAL A 139 1.47 -1.04 -15.36
N VAL A 140 2.09 -2.08 -14.81
CA VAL A 140 1.58 -2.87 -13.68
C VAL A 140 2.70 -3.16 -12.69
N SER A 141 2.34 -3.61 -11.48
CA SER A 141 3.33 -4.06 -10.50
C SER A 141 4.18 -5.21 -11.06
N ASP A 142 5.50 -5.15 -10.85
CA ASP A 142 6.43 -6.23 -11.20
C ASP A 142 6.32 -7.46 -10.29
N SER A 143 5.70 -7.32 -9.12
CA SER A 143 5.57 -8.36 -8.10
C SER A 143 4.15 -8.92 -8.02
N ARG A 144 3.15 -8.10 -8.31
CA ARG A 144 1.72 -8.45 -8.22
C ARG A 144 0.93 -7.90 -9.41
N PRO A 145 1.26 -8.30 -10.66
CA PRO A 145 0.50 -7.85 -11.82
C PRO A 145 -0.93 -8.42 -11.79
N PRO A 146 -1.97 -7.64 -12.14
CA PRO A 146 -3.31 -8.18 -12.33
C PRO A 146 -3.33 -9.28 -13.38
N TYR A 147 -4.03 -10.39 -13.11
CA TYR A 147 -4.00 -11.58 -13.97
C TYR A 147 -4.59 -11.37 -15.37
N TYR A 148 -5.37 -10.30 -15.56
CA TYR A 148 -6.12 -10.02 -16.78
C TYR A 148 -5.42 -9.05 -17.74
N MET A 149 -4.19 -8.63 -17.43
CA MET A 149 -3.53 -7.52 -18.13
C MET A 149 -3.18 -7.78 -19.58
N GLU A 150 -2.79 -9.01 -19.93
CA GLU A 150 -2.51 -9.38 -21.33
C GLU A 150 -3.76 -9.27 -22.21
N ALA A 151 -4.91 -9.71 -21.68
CA ALA A 151 -6.19 -9.59 -22.38
C ALA A 151 -6.63 -8.12 -22.51
N LEU A 152 -6.44 -7.34 -21.45
CA LEU A 152 -6.73 -5.90 -21.47
C LEU A 152 -5.86 -5.13 -22.47
N ALA A 153 -4.56 -5.44 -22.52
CA ALA A 153 -3.64 -4.81 -23.48
C ALA A 153 -4.04 -5.14 -24.92
N ALA A 154 -4.46 -6.37 -25.20
CA ALA A 154 -4.93 -6.78 -26.52
C ALA A 154 -6.16 -5.97 -26.99
N ASP A 155 -7.10 -5.63 -26.09
CA ASP A 155 -8.30 -4.84 -26.42
C ASP A 155 -7.99 -3.42 -26.91
N VAL A 156 -6.82 -2.88 -26.54
CA VAL A 156 -6.38 -1.53 -26.91
C VAL A 156 -5.17 -1.51 -27.84
N ASP A 157 -4.80 -2.68 -28.40
CA ASP A 157 -3.57 -2.88 -29.18
C ASP A 157 -2.32 -2.33 -28.48
N GLY A 158 -2.21 -2.60 -27.17
CA GLY A 158 -1.14 -2.13 -26.30
C GLY A 158 -0.14 -3.21 -25.90
N ASP A 159 0.82 -2.80 -25.08
CA ASP A 159 1.86 -3.64 -24.49
C ASP A 159 1.83 -3.52 -22.95
N VAL A 160 2.04 -4.63 -22.24
CA VAL A 160 2.18 -4.63 -20.78
C VAL A 160 3.65 -4.38 -20.41
N VAL A 161 3.87 -3.48 -19.45
CA VAL A 161 5.19 -3.22 -18.87
C VAL A 161 5.13 -3.28 -17.34
N THR A 162 6.25 -3.57 -16.70
CA THR A 162 6.31 -3.75 -15.24
C THR A 162 7.20 -2.70 -14.59
N MET A 163 6.84 -2.28 -13.37
CA MET A 163 7.62 -1.35 -12.55
C MET A 163 7.26 -1.55 -11.06
N GLY A 164 8.23 -1.36 -10.16
CA GLY A 164 8.03 -1.24 -8.72
C GLY A 164 7.28 0.04 -8.36
N SER A 165 7.00 0.28 -7.06
CA SER A 165 6.37 1.51 -6.50
C SER A 165 5.07 2.03 -7.17
N ALA A 166 4.00 2.20 -6.40
CA ALA A 166 2.79 2.84 -6.91
C ALA A 166 3.05 4.26 -7.45
N GLY A 167 3.86 5.04 -6.74
CA GLY A 167 4.31 6.38 -7.13
C GLY A 167 5.11 6.40 -8.42
N ALA A 168 6.11 5.53 -8.56
CA ALA A 168 6.91 5.45 -9.78
C ALA A 168 6.04 5.15 -11.01
N LYS A 169 5.09 4.20 -10.88
CA LYS A 169 4.13 3.85 -11.94
C LYS A 169 3.23 5.02 -12.32
N ALA A 170 2.63 5.68 -11.35
CA ALA A 170 1.77 6.83 -11.61
C ALA A 170 2.55 7.98 -12.26
N MET A 171 3.76 8.27 -11.78
CA MET A 171 4.58 9.35 -12.32
C MET A 171 5.13 9.02 -13.71
N ALA A 172 5.32 7.74 -14.04
CA ALA A 172 5.60 7.32 -15.41
C ALA A 172 4.45 7.66 -16.38
N VAL A 173 3.18 7.61 -15.92
CA VAL A 173 2.03 8.10 -16.71
C VAL A 173 2.08 9.63 -16.82
N VAL A 174 2.35 10.34 -15.72
CA VAL A 174 2.45 11.82 -15.70
C VAL A 174 3.54 12.32 -16.65
N ARG A 175 4.70 11.65 -16.68
CA ARG A 175 5.80 11.95 -17.62
C ARG A 175 5.51 11.52 -19.05
N GLY A 176 4.53 10.63 -19.25
CA GLY A 176 4.24 10.07 -20.55
C GLY A 176 5.24 9.00 -21.00
N GLU A 177 5.87 8.29 -20.08
CA GLU A 177 6.68 7.12 -20.41
C GLU A 177 5.80 5.90 -20.68
N VAL A 178 4.63 5.86 -20.04
CA VAL A 178 3.58 4.85 -20.19
C VAL A 178 2.21 5.54 -20.25
N ASP A 179 1.19 4.81 -20.67
CA ASP A 179 -0.11 5.37 -21.03
C ASP A 179 -1.21 5.14 -19.99
N ALA A 180 -1.06 4.05 -19.22
CA ALA A 180 -1.94 3.74 -18.12
C ALA A 180 -1.21 2.95 -17.04
N TYR A 181 -1.57 3.20 -15.78
CA TYR A 181 -1.26 2.38 -14.63
C TYR A 181 -2.55 1.69 -14.18
N VAL A 182 -2.53 0.34 -14.19
CA VAL A 182 -3.62 -0.50 -13.69
C VAL A 182 -3.15 -1.27 -12.47
N HIS A 183 -3.92 -1.21 -11.40
CA HIS A 183 -3.70 -2.01 -10.20
C HIS A 183 -4.98 -2.70 -9.77
N SER A 184 -4.87 -3.95 -9.33
CA SER A 184 -5.95 -4.69 -8.67
C SER A 184 -5.35 -5.75 -7.74
N GLY A 185 -6.07 -6.08 -6.67
CA GLY A 185 -5.63 -7.10 -5.72
C GLY A 185 -5.05 -6.52 -4.42
N GLY A 186 -5.31 -5.24 -4.16
CA GLY A 186 -5.07 -4.61 -2.87
C GLY A 186 -3.92 -3.61 -2.86
N GLN A 187 -4.23 -2.40 -2.39
CA GLN A 187 -3.31 -1.37 -1.95
C GLN A 187 -4.02 -0.53 -0.87
N TRP A 188 -3.34 0.46 -0.33
CA TRP A 188 -3.83 1.33 0.71
C TRP A 188 -4.02 2.77 0.21
N GLU A 189 -4.63 3.61 1.04
CA GLU A 189 -4.84 5.01 0.71
C GLU A 189 -3.51 5.74 0.48
N TRP A 190 -2.49 5.48 1.30
CA TRP A 190 -1.16 6.10 1.18
C TRP A 190 -0.39 5.71 -0.09
N ASP A 191 -0.62 4.51 -0.63
CA ASP A 191 -0.04 4.08 -1.92
C ASP A 191 -0.53 4.95 -3.09
N SER A 192 -1.70 5.59 -2.97
CA SER A 192 -2.38 6.24 -4.11
C SER A 192 -2.80 7.69 -3.90
N ALA A 193 -2.95 8.17 -2.66
CA ALA A 193 -3.46 9.51 -2.38
C ALA A 193 -2.63 10.61 -3.06
N ALA A 194 -1.31 10.64 -2.81
CA ALA A 194 -0.45 11.63 -3.45
C ALA A 194 -0.32 11.40 -4.97
N PRO A 195 -0.06 10.16 -5.46
CA PRO A 195 -0.03 9.86 -6.89
C PRO A 195 -1.28 10.31 -7.67
N VAL A 196 -2.47 10.06 -7.11
CA VAL A 196 -3.75 10.41 -7.72
C VAL A 196 -3.97 11.93 -7.69
N GLY A 197 -3.66 12.60 -6.58
CA GLY A 197 -3.74 14.06 -6.52
C GLY A 197 -2.87 14.74 -7.59
N VAL A 198 -1.62 14.26 -7.75
CA VAL A 198 -0.72 14.76 -8.81
C VAL A 198 -1.25 14.41 -10.20
N ALA A 199 -1.71 13.18 -10.43
CA ALA A 199 -2.23 12.77 -11.74
C ALA A 199 -3.50 13.55 -12.15
N LEU A 200 -4.42 13.81 -11.22
CA LEU A 200 -5.60 14.64 -11.46
C LEU A 200 -5.21 16.08 -11.81
N ALA A 201 -4.26 16.68 -11.06
CA ALA A 201 -3.74 18.02 -11.37
C ALA A 201 -3.03 18.07 -12.75
N ALA A 202 -2.45 16.94 -13.17
CA ALA A 202 -1.87 16.76 -14.50
C ALA A 202 -2.93 16.55 -15.60
N GLY A 203 -4.23 16.50 -15.27
CA GLY A 203 -5.32 16.31 -16.24
C GLY A 203 -5.51 14.87 -16.71
N LEU A 204 -4.99 13.89 -15.97
CA LEU A 204 -5.18 12.47 -16.25
C LEU A 204 -6.51 11.95 -15.70
N HIS A 205 -6.99 10.84 -16.24
CA HIS A 205 -8.11 10.09 -15.66
C HIS A 205 -7.63 9.28 -14.46
N CYS A 206 -8.34 9.37 -13.34
CA CYS A 206 -8.11 8.56 -12.14
C CYS A 206 -9.44 8.01 -11.63
N SER A 207 -9.54 6.69 -11.47
CA SER A 207 -10.72 6.04 -10.91
C SER A 207 -10.38 4.71 -10.25
N ARG A 208 -11.35 4.09 -9.58
CA ARG A 208 -11.39 2.65 -9.37
C ARG A 208 -11.52 1.92 -10.71
N ILE A 209 -11.24 0.63 -10.74
CA ILE A 209 -11.28 -0.15 -11.99
C ILE A 209 -12.72 -0.34 -12.51
N ASP A 210 -13.73 -0.11 -11.67
CA ASP A 210 -15.15 -0.06 -12.06
C ASP A 210 -15.60 1.34 -12.55
N GLY A 211 -14.70 2.31 -12.60
CA GLY A 211 -14.95 3.69 -13.01
C GLY A 211 -15.46 4.61 -11.89
N SER A 212 -15.73 4.08 -10.69
CA SER A 212 -16.15 4.90 -9.55
C SER A 212 -15.00 5.78 -9.00
N PRO A 213 -15.31 6.90 -8.32
CA PRO A 213 -14.28 7.76 -7.75
C PRO A 213 -13.42 7.05 -6.69
N LEU A 214 -12.14 7.42 -6.64
CA LEU A 214 -11.24 7.04 -5.56
C LEU A 214 -11.60 7.88 -4.32
N LEU A 215 -11.91 7.20 -3.21
CA LEU A 215 -12.28 7.84 -1.96
C LEU A 215 -11.19 7.63 -0.92
N TYR A 216 -10.92 8.68 -0.14
CA TYR A 216 -9.88 8.73 0.88
C TYR A 216 -10.46 9.13 2.24
N ASN A 217 -9.63 9.06 3.28
CA ASN A 217 -9.98 9.20 4.68
C ASN A 217 -11.14 8.27 5.10
N ARG A 218 -11.12 7.02 4.63
CA ARG A 218 -12.13 6.02 4.98
C ARG A 218 -11.79 5.39 6.32
N THR A 219 -12.80 4.89 7.04
CA THR A 219 -12.60 4.14 8.29
C THR A 219 -11.64 2.97 8.08
N HIS A 220 -11.73 2.30 6.94
CA HIS A 220 -10.74 1.33 6.52
C HIS A 220 -9.95 1.90 5.34
N PRO A 221 -8.66 2.23 5.50
CA PRO A 221 -7.87 2.94 4.48
C PRO A 221 -7.37 2.00 3.37
N TYR A 222 -8.13 0.96 3.05
CA TYR A 222 -7.79 0.00 2.02
C TYR A 222 -8.50 0.38 0.72
N LEU A 223 -7.73 0.42 -0.36
CA LEU A 223 -8.19 0.79 -1.68
C LEU A 223 -7.80 -0.35 -2.63
N PRO A 224 -8.71 -1.24 -3.02
CA PRO A 224 -8.33 -2.53 -3.61
C PRO A 224 -7.73 -2.45 -5.03
N ASP A 225 -7.99 -1.37 -5.75
CA ASP A 225 -7.71 -1.26 -7.17
C ASP A 225 -7.74 0.20 -7.63
N LEU A 226 -7.05 0.49 -8.73
CA LEU A 226 -7.10 1.80 -9.39
C LEU A 226 -6.81 1.69 -10.89
N LEU A 227 -7.21 2.74 -11.60
CA LEU A 227 -6.82 3.05 -12.97
C LEU A 227 -6.38 4.52 -13.01
N ILE A 228 -5.13 4.76 -13.42
CA ILE A 228 -4.62 6.09 -13.80
C ILE A 228 -4.25 6.02 -15.27
N CYS A 229 -4.81 6.86 -16.14
CA CYS A 229 -4.48 6.80 -17.56
C CYS A 229 -4.70 8.12 -18.28
N ARG A 230 -4.23 8.20 -19.53
CA ARG A 230 -4.63 9.28 -20.44
C ARG A 230 -6.16 9.27 -20.62
N PRO A 231 -6.85 10.44 -20.64
CA PRO A 231 -8.30 10.51 -20.70
C PRO A 231 -8.95 9.72 -21.84
N GLU A 232 -8.32 9.71 -23.02
CA GLU A 232 -8.78 8.99 -24.22
C GLU A 232 -8.74 7.46 -24.09
N LEU A 233 -7.98 6.92 -23.13
CA LEU A 233 -7.88 5.48 -22.86
C LEU A 233 -8.84 5.01 -21.77
N ALA A 234 -9.46 5.93 -21.01
CA ALA A 234 -10.27 5.57 -19.85
C ALA A 234 -11.44 4.66 -20.22
N GLU A 235 -12.26 5.05 -21.20
CA GLU A 235 -13.44 4.25 -21.59
C GLU A 235 -13.07 2.87 -22.17
N PRO A 236 -12.14 2.75 -23.15
CA PRO A 236 -11.70 1.45 -23.64
C PRO A 236 -11.14 0.54 -22.54
N LEU A 237 -10.30 1.07 -21.64
CA LEU A 237 -9.70 0.28 -20.57
C LEU A 237 -10.75 -0.17 -19.54
N LEU A 238 -11.66 0.72 -19.11
CA LEU A 238 -12.73 0.35 -18.17
C LEU A 238 -13.64 -0.74 -18.76
N ARG A 239 -13.92 -0.69 -20.07
CA ARG A 239 -14.70 -1.73 -20.76
C ARG A 239 -13.98 -3.08 -20.82
N GLY A 240 -12.68 -3.07 -21.13
CA GLY A 240 -11.86 -4.29 -21.11
C GLY A 240 -11.76 -4.87 -19.71
N ILE A 241 -11.52 -4.02 -18.70
CA ILE A 241 -11.49 -4.42 -17.29
C ILE A 241 -12.80 -5.09 -16.88
N ALA A 242 -13.95 -4.47 -17.16
CA ALA A 242 -15.26 -5.03 -16.84
C ALA A 242 -15.50 -6.41 -17.48
N THR A 243 -14.82 -6.70 -18.59
CA THR A 243 -14.88 -7.99 -19.29
C THR A 243 -13.97 -9.04 -18.65
N HIS A 244 -12.74 -8.67 -18.28
CA HIS A 244 -11.69 -9.62 -17.91
C HIS A 244 -11.44 -9.75 -16.40
N ALA A 245 -11.75 -8.72 -15.61
CA ALA A 245 -11.58 -8.69 -14.15
C ALA A 245 -12.71 -9.42 -13.42
N THR A 246 -12.81 -10.73 -13.63
CA THR A 246 -13.84 -11.62 -13.09
C THR A 246 -13.65 -12.03 -11.62
N ARG A 247 -12.48 -11.78 -11.01
CA ARG A 247 -12.24 -12.06 -9.59
C ARG A 247 -12.68 -10.90 -8.72
N GLN A 248 -13.43 -11.20 -7.66
CA GLN A 248 -13.75 -10.22 -6.63
C GLN A 248 -12.49 -9.88 -5.82
N ALA A 249 -12.25 -8.59 -5.61
CA ALA A 249 -11.20 -8.15 -4.71
C ALA A 249 -11.55 -8.51 -3.26
N ASP A 250 -10.55 -8.85 -2.45
CA ASP A 250 -10.71 -8.95 -1.01
C ASP A 250 -11.24 -7.61 -0.47
N THR A 251 -12.11 -7.66 0.53
CA THR A 251 -12.37 -6.48 1.36
C THR A 251 -11.10 -6.12 2.13
N GLY A 252 -11.04 -4.88 2.65
CA GLY A 252 -9.86 -4.46 3.43
C GLY A 252 -9.56 -5.39 4.60
N ARG A 253 -10.59 -5.84 5.31
CA ARG A 253 -10.41 -6.74 6.47
C ARG A 253 -9.89 -8.10 6.06
N VAL A 254 -10.42 -8.67 4.97
CA VAL A 254 -9.93 -9.95 4.43
C VAL A 254 -8.49 -9.80 3.94
N ALA A 255 -8.14 -8.68 3.30
CA ALA A 255 -6.77 -8.40 2.86
C ALA A 255 -5.80 -8.35 4.06
N MET A 256 -6.19 -7.70 5.16
CA MET A 256 -5.41 -7.66 6.40
C MET A 256 -5.23 -9.04 7.05
N ALA A 257 -6.31 -9.81 7.19
CA ALA A 257 -6.26 -11.17 7.72
C ALA A 257 -5.39 -12.09 6.84
N ARG A 258 -5.48 -11.93 5.51
CA ARG A 258 -4.63 -12.65 4.56
C ARG A 258 -3.17 -12.28 4.70
N GLU A 259 -2.85 -11.00 4.88
CA GLU A 259 -1.47 -10.54 5.07
C GLU A 259 -0.88 -11.08 6.38
N TYR A 260 -1.67 -11.10 7.46
CA TYR A 260 -1.31 -11.82 8.69
C TYR A 260 -0.95 -13.28 8.41
N ILE A 261 -1.80 -14.03 7.72
CA ILE A 261 -1.56 -15.46 7.47
C ILE A 261 -0.34 -15.68 6.57
N LYS A 262 -0.10 -14.81 5.58
CA LYS A 262 1.12 -14.86 4.76
C LYS A 262 2.37 -14.65 5.62
N SER A 263 2.34 -13.71 6.56
CA SER A 263 3.48 -13.43 7.45
C SER A 263 3.90 -14.64 8.29
N LEU A 264 2.96 -15.54 8.61
CA LEU A 264 3.26 -16.78 9.32
C LEU A 264 4.23 -17.67 8.52
N VAL A 265 4.17 -17.63 7.20
CA VAL A 265 5.01 -18.43 6.29
C VAL A 265 6.25 -17.67 5.86
N SER A 266 6.14 -16.36 5.58
CA SER A 266 7.28 -15.55 5.16
C SER A 266 8.18 -15.13 6.32
N HIS A 267 7.70 -15.25 7.55
CA HIS A 267 8.33 -14.73 8.78
C HIS A 267 8.69 -13.24 8.63
N ASP A 268 7.80 -12.50 7.98
CA ASP A 268 7.97 -11.08 7.66
C ASP A 268 6.74 -10.34 8.12
N ALA A 269 6.85 -9.63 9.25
CA ALA A 269 5.74 -8.89 9.82
C ALA A 269 5.75 -7.40 9.43
N THR A 270 6.64 -6.99 8.52
CA THR A 270 6.85 -5.58 8.13
C THR A 270 5.56 -4.92 7.64
N LYS A 271 4.71 -5.66 6.91
CA LYS A 271 3.43 -5.15 6.37
C LYS A 271 2.22 -5.45 7.26
N LEU A 272 2.42 -5.96 8.48
CA LEU A 272 1.33 -6.22 9.41
C LEU A 272 0.88 -4.95 10.13
N ARG A 273 -0.40 -4.60 9.94
CA ARG A 273 -1.06 -3.53 10.67
C ARG A 273 -1.78 -4.08 11.89
N LEU A 274 -1.10 -4.02 13.03
CA LEU A 274 -1.59 -4.37 14.35
C LEU A 274 -1.65 -3.11 15.19
N SER A 275 -2.75 -2.92 15.91
CA SER A 275 -2.85 -1.85 16.89
C SER A 275 -1.87 -2.07 18.05
N ASP A 276 -1.47 -1.00 18.74
CA ASP A 276 -0.54 -1.10 19.88
C ASP A 276 -1.05 -2.06 20.97
N ARG A 277 -2.37 -2.09 21.17
CA ARG A 277 -3.06 -2.95 22.14
C ARG A 277 -3.54 -4.27 21.56
N CYS A 278 -3.03 -4.68 20.41
CA CYS A 278 -3.43 -5.94 19.78
C CYS A 278 -3.16 -7.12 20.72
N THR A 279 -4.16 -7.96 20.94
CA THR A 279 -4.03 -9.17 21.77
C THR A 279 -4.02 -10.43 20.92
N ARG A 280 -3.33 -11.48 21.40
CA ARG A 280 -3.36 -12.82 20.79
C ARG A 280 -3.71 -13.88 21.83
N ILE A 281 -4.68 -14.73 21.50
CA ILE A 281 -5.11 -15.87 22.31
C ILE A 281 -5.05 -17.14 21.47
N GLU A 282 -4.41 -18.19 21.99
CA GLU A 282 -4.32 -19.51 21.36
C GLU A 282 -4.95 -20.57 22.27
N ASN A 283 -5.99 -21.26 21.79
CA ASN A 283 -6.70 -22.30 22.54
C ASN A 283 -7.05 -21.85 23.99
N GLY A 284 -7.48 -20.59 24.15
CA GLY A 284 -7.87 -20.00 25.43
C GLY A 284 -6.72 -19.49 26.31
N LYS A 285 -5.47 -19.58 25.86
CA LYS A 285 -4.30 -19.02 26.56
C LYS A 285 -3.87 -17.72 25.92
N ALA A 286 -3.63 -16.68 26.72
CA ALA A 286 -3.04 -15.44 26.23
C ALA A 286 -1.59 -15.70 25.79
N THR A 287 -1.29 -15.38 24.53
CA THR A 287 0.03 -15.58 23.90
C THR A 287 0.61 -14.30 23.30
N GLY A 288 -0.11 -13.17 23.34
CA GLY A 288 0.41 -11.85 22.99
C GLY A 288 -0.42 -10.73 23.60
N ASP A 289 0.26 -9.66 24.04
CA ASP A 289 -0.34 -8.55 24.79
C ASP A 289 -0.22 -7.18 24.08
N SER A 290 0.49 -7.12 22.95
CA SER A 290 0.65 -5.92 22.14
C SER A 290 0.94 -6.25 20.67
N GLY A 291 0.65 -5.32 19.77
CA GLY A 291 0.98 -5.47 18.35
C GLY A 291 2.48 -5.65 18.10
N ALA A 292 3.31 -4.90 18.81
CA ALA A 292 4.77 -5.03 18.74
C ALA A 292 5.25 -6.43 19.19
N PHE A 293 4.65 -6.99 20.26
CA PHE A 293 4.94 -8.35 20.70
C PHE A 293 4.57 -9.38 19.63
N VAL A 294 3.37 -9.29 19.06
CA VAL A 294 2.88 -10.25 18.05
C VAL A 294 3.75 -10.21 16.79
N ARG A 295 4.14 -9.03 16.30
CA ARG A 295 5.07 -8.91 15.15
C ARG A 295 6.40 -9.61 15.42
N ARG A 296 7.03 -9.31 16.56
CA ARG A 296 8.30 -9.93 16.95
C ARG A 296 8.20 -11.44 17.06
N GLU A 297 7.11 -11.96 17.63
CA GLU A 297 6.91 -13.40 17.71
C GLU A 297 6.82 -14.06 16.32
N ILE A 298 6.13 -13.45 15.36
CA ILE A 298 6.05 -13.97 13.98
C ILE A 298 7.44 -14.00 13.31
N GLU A 299 8.25 -12.98 13.54
CA GLU A 299 9.58 -12.84 12.91
C GLU A 299 10.65 -13.70 13.59
N GLU A 300 10.65 -13.75 14.92
CA GLU A 300 11.75 -14.32 15.71
C GLU A 300 11.36 -15.59 16.47
N GLY A 301 10.07 -15.77 16.75
CA GLY A 301 9.53 -16.82 17.60
C GLY A 301 9.75 -18.22 17.02
N GLN A 302 10.29 -19.12 17.84
CA GLN A 302 10.66 -20.46 17.43
C GLN A 302 9.47 -21.28 16.91
N GLN A 303 8.27 -21.03 17.42
CA GLN A 303 7.04 -21.71 17.04
C GLN A 303 6.57 -21.40 15.61
N TYR A 304 6.95 -20.24 15.05
CA TYR A 304 6.57 -19.85 13.69
C TYR A 304 7.59 -20.31 12.65
N ARG A 305 8.89 -20.38 13.01
CA ARG A 305 9.99 -20.71 12.07
C ARG A 305 9.85 -22.02 11.31
N SER A 306 9.12 -22.98 11.86
CA SER A 306 8.89 -24.26 11.20
C SER A 306 7.71 -24.25 10.25
N ILE A 307 6.93 -23.16 10.16
CA ILE A 307 5.81 -23.05 9.22
C ILE A 307 6.37 -22.82 7.81
N VAL A 308 6.03 -23.72 6.90
CA VAL A 308 6.52 -23.69 5.51
C VAL A 308 5.41 -23.54 4.47
N GLY A 309 4.14 -23.61 4.89
CA GLY A 309 3.03 -23.48 3.96
C GLY A 309 1.67 -23.26 4.62
N VAL A 310 0.75 -22.71 3.82
CA VAL A 310 -0.67 -22.52 4.15
C VAL A 310 -1.49 -23.12 3.01
N HIS A 311 -2.47 -23.96 3.35
CA HIS A 311 -3.37 -24.63 2.41
C HIS A 311 -4.83 -24.39 2.77
N ASP A 312 -5.71 -24.60 1.80
CA ASP A 312 -7.18 -24.60 1.98
C ASP A 312 -7.72 -23.31 2.63
N LEU A 313 -7.06 -22.19 2.39
CA LEU A 313 -7.37 -20.91 3.02
C LEU A 313 -8.71 -20.35 2.54
N THR A 314 -9.63 -20.17 3.48
CA THR A 314 -10.96 -19.59 3.25
C THR A 314 -11.25 -18.51 4.28
N PHE A 315 -12.07 -17.53 3.89
CA PHE A 315 -12.46 -16.40 4.75
C PHE A 315 -13.97 -16.30 4.89
N THR A 316 -14.43 -15.81 6.04
CA THR A 316 -15.79 -15.36 6.29
C THR A 316 -15.72 -14.04 7.04
N GLU A 317 -16.39 -13.01 6.53
CA GLU A 317 -16.41 -11.68 7.14
C GLU A 317 -17.83 -11.35 7.63
N TRP A 318 -17.94 -10.72 8.80
CA TRP A 318 -19.16 -10.08 9.28
C TRP A 318 -18.81 -8.92 10.22
N ASP A 319 -19.51 -7.79 10.07
CA ASP A 319 -19.26 -6.57 10.84
C ASP A 319 -17.79 -6.13 10.81
N THR A 320 -17.12 -6.20 11.96
CA THR A 320 -15.69 -5.89 12.15
C THR A 320 -14.81 -7.14 12.20
N ASN A 321 -15.38 -8.33 11.99
CA ASN A 321 -14.71 -9.60 12.23
C ASN A 321 -14.41 -10.34 10.94
N VAL A 322 -13.26 -11.00 10.91
CA VAL A 322 -12.90 -11.96 9.87
C VAL A 322 -12.54 -13.29 10.51
N VAL A 323 -13.08 -14.39 9.99
CA VAL A 323 -12.63 -15.73 10.31
C VAL A 323 -11.90 -16.31 9.13
N ALA A 324 -10.66 -16.73 9.35
CA ALA A 324 -9.91 -17.52 8.42
C ALA A 324 -9.87 -18.98 8.87
N ARG A 325 -10.09 -19.90 7.93
CA ARG A 325 -9.88 -21.34 8.12
C ARG A 325 -8.86 -21.81 7.12
N PHE A 326 -7.83 -22.51 7.60
CA PHE A 326 -6.71 -22.97 6.79
C PHE A 326 -5.97 -24.12 7.46
N THR A 327 -5.10 -24.77 6.70
CA THR A 327 -4.17 -25.78 7.20
C THR A 327 -2.75 -25.23 7.15
N LEU A 328 -2.07 -25.19 8.29
CA LEU A 328 -0.64 -24.92 8.36
C LEU A 328 0.15 -26.19 8.05
N GLU A 329 1.20 -26.05 7.25
CA GLU A 329 2.21 -27.07 7.02
C GLU A 329 3.50 -26.67 7.73
N PHE A 330 4.03 -27.59 8.52
CA PHE A 330 5.29 -27.45 9.24
C PHE A 330 6.39 -28.28 8.57
N ASP A 331 7.63 -27.86 8.77
CA ASP A 331 8.82 -28.64 8.40
C ASP A 331 8.74 -30.06 9.01
N GLY A 332 9.07 -31.06 8.20
CA GLY A 332 8.80 -32.46 8.50
C GLY A 332 7.40 -32.95 8.10
N GLY A 333 6.59 -32.13 7.43
CA GLY A 333 5.32 -32.52 6.79
C GLY A 333 4.12 -32.62 7.73
N VAL A 334 4.27 -32.19 8.98
CA VAL A 334 3.16 -32.13 9.93
C VAL A 334 2.18 -31.05 9.48
N ARG A 335 0.89 -31.37 9.49
CA ARG A 335 -0.18 -30.42 9.16
C ARG A 335 -1.06 -30.17 10.37
N VAL A 336 -1.56 -28.95 10.52
CA VAL A 336 -2.43 -28.56 11.64
C VAL A 336 -3.55 -27.69 11.10
N LYS A 337 -4.79 -27.97 11.50
CA LYS A 337 -5.94 -27.17 11.11
C LYS A 337 -6.06 -25.97 12.05
N ILE A 338 -6.25 -24.80 11.46
CA ILE A 338 -6.34 -23.54 12.18
C ILE A 338 -7.65 -22.85 11.83
N THR A 339 -8.33 -22.35 12.86
CA THR A 339 -9.35 -21.31 12.72
C THR A 339 -8.85 -20.07 13.45
N GLU A 340 -8.56 -19.00 12.71
CA GLU A 340 -8.21 -17.69 13.30
C GLU A 340 -9.38 -16.72 13.17
N HIS A 341 -9.72 -16.09 14.28
CA HIS A 341 -10.66 -14.99 14.37
C HIS A 341 -9.87 -13.68 14.51
N PHE A 342 -10.16 -12.71 13.66
CA PHE A 342 -9.58 -11.38 13.67
C PHE A 342 -10.66 -10.36 13.98
N GLU A 343 -10.41 -9.48 14.95
CA GLU A 343 -11.17 -8.25 15.14
C GLU A 343 -10.44 -7.10 14.46
N ILE A 344 -11.10 -6.47 13.48
CA ILE A 344 -10.56 -5.44 12.60
C ILE A 344 -11.59 -4.30 12.50
N PRO A 345 -11.70 -3.42 13.50
CA PRO A 345 -12.69 -2.35 13.47
C PRO A 345 -12.47 -1.37 12.32
N ALA A 346 -11.21 -1.10 11.99
CA ALA A 346 -10.78 -0.07 11.05
C ALA A 346 -9.52 -0.52 10.28
N GLY A 347 -8.46 0.30 10.24
CA GLY A 347 -7.21 0.00 9.52
C GLY A 347 -6.18 -0.85 10.26
N ASP A 348 -6.47 -1.33 11.47
CA ASP A 348 -5.56 -2.13 12.31
C ASP A 348 -6.29 -3.35 12.92
N ILE A 349 -5.58 -4.48 13.03
CA ILE A 349 -6.06 -5.65 13.79
C ILE A 349 -5.93 -5.36 15.29
N THR A 350 -7.02 -5.55 16.05
CA THR A 350 -7.09 -5.29 17.50
C THR A 350 -7.09 -6.57 18.34
N ALA A 351 -7.52 -7.70 17.80
CA ALA A 351 -7.47 -8.97 18.49
C ALA A 351 -7.37 -10.14 17.51
N ILE A 352 -6.64 -11.17 17.94
CA ILE A 352 -6.46 -12.42 17.20
C ILE A 352 -6.75 -13.59 18.15
N THR A 353 -7.71 -14.44 17.80
CA THR A 353 -7.99 -15.67 18.53
C THR A 353 -7.80 -16.87 17.60
N ALA A 354 -6.82 -17.72 17.91
CA ALA A 354 -6.53 -18.91 17.14
C ALA A 354 -7.03 -20.17 17.89
N ILE A 355 -7.75 -21.00 17.15
CA ILE A 355 -8.11 -22.36 17.55
C ILE A 355 -7.26 -23.31 16.71
N ILE A 356 -6.43 -24.09 17.41
CA ILE A 356 -5.44 -24.99 16.82
C ILE A 356 -5.90 -26.42 17.06
N GLU A 357 -6.30 -27.11 15.99
CA GLU A 357 -6.78 -28.48 16.01
C GLU A 357 -5.70 -29.41 15.42
N PRO A 358 -5.25 -30.45 16.15
CA PRO A 358 -4.35 -31.45 15.58
C PRO A 358 -5.00 -32.07 14.36
N SER A 359 -4.25 -32.24 13.26
CA SER A 359 -4.73 -33.07 12.16
C SER A 359 -4.90 -34.50 12.65
N ALA A 360 -6.05 -35.11 12.32
CA ALA A 360 -6.38 -36.48 12.67
C ALA A 360 -5.45 -37.51 12.02
#